data_AF-A0A836SKD9-F1
#
_entry.id   AF-A0A836SKD9-F1
#
_cell.length_a   1.000
_cell.length_b   1.000
_cell.length_c   1.000
_cell.angle_alpha   90.00
_cell.angle_beta   90.00
_cell.angle_gamma   90.00
#
_symmetry.space_group_name_H-M   'P 1'
#
loop_
_entity.id
_entity.type
_entity.pdbx_description
1 polymer ?
#
loop_
_entity_poly.entity_id
_entity_poly.type
_entity_poly.pdbx_seq_one_letter_code
_entity_poly.pdbx_strand_id
1 'polypeptide(L)'
;MPISASFWFYVSEAESWHLFIVSPRVLTEGPKTVCDTVVNTLNTDNDDEYALSFFNVSVTDDLHPYVSLLRMVRLSDKLFDKRLTGVGVNGSGYIEDAYIYRLYEAKNEGYSYSQSSDVNKALAAVMA
;
A
#
# COMPACT_ATOMS: atom_id res chain seq x y z
N MET A 1 -7.03 -10.44 3.31
CA MET A 1 -6.69 -9.37 4.28
C MET A 1 -7.04 -8.03 3.66
N PRO A 2 -7.82 -7.14 4.32
CA PRO A 2 -8.06 -5.80 3.80
C PRO A 2 -6.75 -5.00 3.82
N ILE A 3 -6.42 -4.37 2.70
CA ILE A 3 -5.27 -3.48 2.56
C ILE A 3 -5.81 -2.11 2.15
N SER A 4 -5.54 -1.08 2.93
CA SER A 4 -6.02 0.28 2.67
C SER A 4 -5.02 1.09 1.81
N ALA A 5 -3.74 0.75 1.89
CA ALA A 5 -2.70 1.32 1.03
C ALA A 5 -1.52 0.34 0.89
N SER A 6 -0.81 0.43 -0.23
CA SER A 6 0.50 -0.17 -0.40
C SER A 6 1.36 0.69 -1.30
N PHE A 7 2.56 1.04 -0.84
CA PHE A 7 3.45 1.97 -1.53
C PHE A 7 4.90 1.77 -1.09
N TRP A 8 5.83 2.01 -2.00
CA TRP A 8 7.21 2.29 -1.66
C TRP A 8 7.36 3.75 -1.25
N PHE A 9 8.09 4.01 -0.18
CA PHE A 9 8.42 5.34 0.28
C PHE A 9 9.92 5.44 0.51
N TYR A 10 10.52 6.52 0.02
CA TYR A 10 11.92 6.81 0.31
C TYR A 10 12.02 7.53 1.66
N VAL A 11 12.67 6.88 2.63
CA VAL A 11 12.89 7.45 3.97
C VAL A 11 14.26 8.12 3.96
N SER A 12 14.27 9.44 3.80
CA SER A 12 15.51 10.23 3.64
C SER A 12 16.48 10.05 4.80
N GLU A 13 15.98 9.98 6.04
CA GLU A 13 16.80 9.80 7.26
C GLU A 13 17.59 8.50 7.26
N ALA A 14 17.03 7.45 6.66
CA ALA A 14 17.63 6.13 6.56
C ALA A 14 18.22 5.85 5.18
N GLU A 15 18.20 6.85 4.28
CA GLU A 15 18.62 6.78 2.88
C GLU A 15 18.14 5.50 2.14
N SER A 16 16.93 5.04 2.44
CA SER A 16 16.46 3.72 2.02
C SER A 16 14.99 3.67 1.66
N TRP A 17 14.68 2.78 0.71
CA TRP A 17 13.33 2.50 0.26
C TRP A 17 12.66 1.47 1.17
N HIS A 18 11.44 1.80 1.59
CA HIS A 18 10.61 0.92 2.40
C HIS A 18 9.25 0.69 1.74
N LEU A 19 8.83 -0.57 1.65
CA LEU A 19 7.52 -0.98 1.23
C LEU A 19 6.58 -0.92 2.43
N PHE A 20 5.64 0.00 2.41
CA PHE A 20 4.57 0.09 3.41
C PHE A 20 3.35 -0.71 2.95
N ILE A 21 2.89 -1.63 3.79
CA ILE A 21 1.61 -2.32 3.65
C ILE A 21 0.70 -1.85 4.79
N VAL A 22 -0.41 -1.22 4.42
CA VAL A 22 -1.30 -0.58 5.38
C VAL A 22 -2.57 -1.40 5.52
N SER A 23 -2.90 -1.76 6.76
CA SER A 23 -4.08 -2.57 7.07
C SER A 23 -4.73 -2.11 8.37
N PRO A 24 -6.07 -1.95 8.40
CA PRO A 24 -6.78 -1.64 9.63
C PRO A 24 -6.66 -2.75 10.68
N ARG A 25 -6.30 -3.98 10.28
CA ARG A 25 -6.07 -5.09 11.21
C ARG A 25 -4.90 -4.85 12.15
N VAL A 26 -3.95 -3.97 11.80
CA VAL A 26 -2.82 -3.62 12.69
C VAL A 26 -3.32 -3.02 14.00
N LEU A 27 -4.42 -2.25 13.96
CA LEU A 27 -5.03 -1.67 15.17
C LEU A 27 -5.69 -2.72 16.06
N THR A 28 -6.16 -3.85 15.50
CA THR A 28 -6.90 -4.87 16.24
C THR A 28 -6.05 -6.08 16.63
N GLU A 29 -5.07 -6.45 15.81
CA GLU A 29 -4.26 -7.67 15.94
C GLU A 29 -2.80 -7.38 16.26
N GLY A 30 -2.38 -6.11 16.12
CA GLY A 30 -1.01 -5.68 16.31
C GLY A 30 -0.13 -5.86 15.06
N PRO A 31 0.95 -5.08 14.95
CA PRO A 31 1.78 -5.03 13.75
C PRO A 31 2.52 -6.35 13.47
N LYS A 32 2.94 -7.08 14.51
CA LYS A 32 3.69 -8.34 14.36
C LYS A 32 2.87 -9.41 13.65
N THR A 33 1.66 -9.69 14.13
CA THR A 33 0.77 -10.73 13.58
C THR A 33 0.39 -10.43 12.13
N VAL A 34 0.15 -9.16 11.81
CA VAL A 34 -0.16 -8.76 10.43
C VAL A 34 1.09 -8.85 9.56
N CYS A 35 2.27 -8.48 10.06
CA CYS A 35 3.54 -8.63 9.33
C CYS A 35 3.83 -10.09 9.00
N ASP A 36 3.70 -11.00 9.96
CA ASP A 36 3.88 -12.44 9.75
C ASP A 36 2.93 -12.94 8.65
N THR A 37 1.66 -12.49 8.67
CA THR A 37 0.67 -12.84 7.64
C THR A 37 1.09 -12.34 6.25
N VAL A 38 1.55 -11.09 6.15
CA VAL A 38 1.99 -10.48 4.88
C VAL A 38 3.19 -11.22 4.32
N VAL A 39 4.21 -11.44 5.14
CA VAL A 39 5.45 -12.09 4.72
C VAL A 39 5.21 -13.53 4.32
N ASN A 40 4.41 -14.28 5.10
CA ASN A 40 4.03 -15.63 4.71
C ASN A 40 3.31 -15.64 3.36
N THR A 41 2.40 -14.70 3.12
CA THR A 41 1.70 -14.59 1.82
C THR A 41 2.67 -14.25 0.68
N LEU A 42 3.61 -13.33 0.89
CA LEU A 42 4.62 -12.96 -0.11
C LEU A 42 5.59 -14.10 -0.44
N ASN A 43 5.87 -14.96 0.53
CA ASN A 43 6.80 -16.09 0.38
C ASN A 43 6.13 -17.40 -0.05
N THR A 44 4.79 -17.45 -0.12
CA THR A 44 4.06 -18.69 -0.50
C THR A 44 4.24 -19.02 -1.99
N ASP A 45 4.41 -18.00 -2.85
CA ASP A 45 4.43 -18.14 -4.32
C ASP A 45 5.75 -17.71 -4.98
N ASN A 46 6.77 -17.32 -4.20
CA ASN A 46 8.06 -16.89 -4.75
C ASN A 46 9.04 -18.08 -4.81
N ASP A 47 9.29 -18.58 -6.02
CA ASP A 47 10.48 -19.38 -6.35
C ASP A 47 11.72 -18.46 -6.29
N ASP A 48 12.17 -18.10 -5.07
CA ASP A 48 13.45 -17.49 -4.67
C ASP A 48 14.00 -16.22 -5.39
N GLU A 49 13.49 -15.81 -6.55
CA GLU A 49 14.09 -14.78 -7.41
C GLU A 49 13.77 -13.34 -6.93
N TYR A 50 12.67 -13.17 -6.19
CA TYR A 50 12.23 -11.88 -5.66
C TYR A 50 11.91 -11.90 -4.16
N ALA A 51 12.68 -12.68 -3.39
CA ALA A 51 12.57 -12.69 -1.93
C ALA A 51 12.81 -11.27 -1.37
N LEU A 52 11.72 -10.57 -1.03
CA LEU A 52 11.79 -9.26 -0.40
C LEU A 52 12.44 -9.44 0.97
N SER A 53 13.58 -8.80 1.17
CA SER A 53 14.23 -8.80 2.47
C SER A 53 13.31 -8.16 3.49
N PHE A 54 13.05 -8.87 4.59
CA PHE A 54 12.16 -8.46 5.69
C PHE A 54 12.46 -7.04 6.20
N PHE A 55 13.72 -6.62 6.08
CA PHE A 55 14.18 -5.30 6.51
C PHE A 55 13.52 -4.13 5.78
N ASN A 56 13.02 -4.34 4.56
CA ASN A 56 12.46 -3.25 3.75
C ASN A 56 10.93 -3.24 3.74
N VAL A 57 10.26 -4.14 4.47
CA VAL A 57 8.79 -4.21 4.51
C VAL A 57 8.30 -3.71 5.87
N SER A 58 7.48 -2.66 5.84
CA SER A 58 6.84 -2.07 7.02
C SER A 58 5.34 -2.31 6.97
N VAL A 59 4.78 -2.90 8.02
CA VAL A 59 3.33 -3.10 8.15
C VAL A 59 2.77 -2.14 9.19
N THR A 60 1.79 -1.35 8.79
CA THR A 60 1.25 -0.26 9.63
C THR A 60 -0.26 -0.08 9.44
N ASP A 61 -0.84 0.84 10.20
CA ASP A 61 -2.26 1.18 10.14
C ASP A 61 -2.51 2.53 9.42
N ASP A 62 -3.79 2.85 9.24
CA ASP A 62 -4.25 4.03 8.50
C ASP A 62 -3.88 5.38 9.14
N LEU A 63 -3.44 5.39 10.41
CA LEU A 63 -3.03 6.59 11.14
C LEU A 63 -1.55 6.93 10.95
N HIS A 64 -0.80 6.09 10.22
CA HIS A 64 0.62 6.34 9.99
C HIS A 64 0.85 7.69 9.27
N PRO A 65 1.84 8.51 9.69
CA PRO A 65 2.07 9.84 9.13
C PRO A 65 2.25 9.87 7.61
N TYR A 66 2.99 8.91 7.04
CA TYR A 66 3.16 8.82 5.58
C TYR A 66 1.86 8.54 4.84
N VAL A 67 0.95 7.75 5.42
CA VAL A 67 -0.37 7.47 4.81
C VAL A 67 -1.21 8.75 4.79
N SER A 68 -1.20 9.48 5.90
CA SER A 68 -1.88 10.78 6.01
C SER A 68 -1.33 11.80 5.02
N LEU A 69 0.01 11.88 4.93
CA LEU A 69 0.72 12.78 4.01
C LEU A 69 0.34 12.48 2.55
N LEU A 70 0.34 11.22 2.15
CA LEU A 70 -0.02 10.80 0.79
C LEU A 70 -1.48 11.11 0.44
N ARG A 71 -2.41 10.92 1.37
CA ARG A 71 -3.84 11.30 1.18
C ARG A 71 -4.01 12.80 0.99
N MET A 72 -3.22 13.62 1.70
CA MET A 72 -3.26 15.08 1.57
C MET A 72 -2.79 15.60 0.22
N VAL A 73 -2.02 14.82 -0.56
CA VAL A 73 -1.60 15.22 -1.92
C VAL A 73 -2.79 15.32 -2.89
N ARG A 74 -4.03 14.99 -2.47
CA ARG A 74 -5.28 15.11 -3.26
C ARG A 74 -5.17 14.46 -4.64
N LEU A 75 -4.57 13.28 -4.68
CA LEU A 75 -4.35 12.51 -5.89
C LEU A 75 -5.57 11.64 -6.21
N SER A 76 -6.74 12.25 -6.39
CA SER A 76 -8.01 11.57 -6.67
C SER A 76 -8.42 10.48 -5.64
N ASP A 77 -9.67 10.05 -5.71
CA ASP A 77 -10.31 9.17 -4.72
C ASP A 77 -9.65 7.78 -4.62
N LYS A 78 -8.89 7.41 -5.67
CA LYS A 78 -8.12 6.17 -5.76
C LYS A 78 -6.87 6.41 -6.57
N LEU A 79 -5.71 6.15 -5.98
CA LEU A 79 -4.44 6.24 -6.70
C LEU A 79 -3.83 4.87 -6.86
N PHE A 80 -3.52 4.51 -8.10
CA PHE A 80 -2.82 3.29 -8.46
C PHE A 80 -1.67 3.63 -9.42
N ASP A 81 -0.57 2.89 -9.30
CA ASP A 81 0.63 2.95 -10.15
C ASP A 81 1.14 4.38 -10.43
N LYS A 82 1.30 5.16 -9.36
CA LYS A 82 1.77 6.55 -9.46
C LYS A 82 3.06 6.76 -8.68
N ARG A 83 4.08 7.33 -9.34
CA ARG A 83 5.25 7.88 -8.67
C ARG A 83 5.04 9.36 -8.33
N LEU A 84 5.41 9.73 -7.12
CA LEU A 84 5.51 11.10 -6.64
C LEU A 84 6.96 11.39 -6.32
N THR A 85 7.49 12.49 -6.85
CA THR A 85 8.88 12.88 -6.60
C THR A 85 8.92 14.38 -6.38
N GLY A 86 9.57 14.80 -5.30
CA GLY A 86 9.75 16.20 -4.92
C GLY A 86 8.45 16.97 -4.65
N VAL A 87 7.50 16.34 -3.97
CA VAL A 87 6.17 16.92 -3.74
C VAL A 87 6.10 17.55 -2.35
N GLY A 88 5.90 18.87 -2.30
CA GLY A 88 5.55 19.59 -1.07
C GLY A 88 4.07 19.42 -0.73
N VAL A 89 3.77 19.05 0.51
CA VAL A 89 2.41 19.00 1.05
C VAL A 89 2.22 20.21 1.96
N ASN A 90 1.32 21.10 1.56
CA ASN A 90 1.20 22.45 2.11
C ASN A 90 1.04 22.46 3.64
N GLY A 91 2.13 22.75 4.36
CA GLY A 91 2.18 22.79 5.83
C GLY A 91 2.20 21.43 6.55
N SER A 92 2.25 20.31 5.82
CA SER A 92 2.18 18.95 6.41
C SER A 92 3.42 18.10 6.16
N GLY A 93 4.29 18.47 5.22
CA GLY A 93 5.56 17.80 4.99
C GLY A 93 6.03 17.87 3.55
N TYR A 94 7.04 17.07 3.25
CA TYR A 94 7.62 16.93 1.92
C TYR A 94 7.82 15.45 1.61
N ILE A 95 7.43 15.05 0.41
CA ILE A 95 7.66 13.71 -0.13
C ILE A 95 8.82 13.82 -1.10
N GLU A 96 9.97 13.27 -0.71
CA GLU A 96 11.13 13.21 -1.59
C GLU A 96 10.87 12.26 -2.76
N ASP A 97 10.48 11.01 -2.47
CA ASP A 97 10.08 10.05 -3.49
C ASP A 97 9.15 8.97 -2.91
N ALA A 98 8.14 8.59 -3.68
CA ALA A 98 7.21 7.53 -3.34
C ALA A 98 6.63 6.88 -4.59
N TYR A 99 6.50 5.56 -4.59
CA TYR A 99 5.77 4.82 -5.62
C TYR A 99 4.53 4.17 -5.01
N ILE A 100 3.36 4.54 -5.51
CA ILE A 100 2.08 4.17 -4.93
C ILE A 100 1.45 3.09 -5.80
N TYR A 101 1.38 1.87 -5.28
CA TYR A 101 0.65 0.78 -5.94
C TYR A 101 -0.86 0.94 -5.72
N ARG A 102 -1.27 1.26 -4.49
CA ARG A 102 -2.66 1.56 -4.15
C ARG A 102 -2.72 2.52 -2.96
N LEU A 103 -3.67 3.43 -3.00
CA LEU A 103 -4.04 4.28 -1.87
C LEU A 103 -5.55 4.53 -1.93
N TYR A 104 -6.26 4.15 -0.87
CA TYR A 104 -7.66 4.50 -0.69
C TYR A 104 -7.83 5.62 0.33
N GLU A 105 -8.88 6.40 0.13
CA GLU A 105 -9.36 7.41 1.06
C GLU A 105 -9.63 6.85 2.47
N ALA A 106 -9.48 7.73 3.47
CA ALA A 106 -9.79 7.42 4.86
C ALA A 106 -11.33 7.35 5.06
N LYS A 107 -11.92 6.22 4.65
CA LYS A 107 -13.33 5.77 4.74
C LYS A 107 -14.35 6.34 3.74
N ASN A 108 -14.94 5.43 2.98
CA ASN A 108 -16.38 5.13 3.06
C ASN A 108 -16.55 3.59 3.00
N GLU A 109 -16.99 2.99 4.11
CA GLU A 109 -17.68 1.69 4.34
C GLU A 109 -17.50 0.46 3.41
N GLY A 110 -16.49 0.37 2.55
CA GLY A 110 -16.41 -0.66 1.52
C GLY A 110 -15.04 -1.27 1.31
N TYR A 111 -14.44 -1.87 2.33
CA TYR A 111 -13.36 -2.85 2.09
C TYR A 111 -13.97 -4.20 1.67
N SER A 112 -14.82 -4.21 0.65
CA SER A 112 -15.30 -5.43 0.01
C SER A 112 -14.20 -5.95 -0.92
N TYR A 113 -13.42 -6.89 -0.41
CA TYR A 113 -12.52 -7.71 -1.21
C TYR A 113 -13.38 -8.62 -2.09
N SER A 114 -13.58 -8.26 -3.35
CA SER A 114 -14.13 -9.15 -4.39
C SER A 114 -13.77 -8.60 -5.77
N GLN A 115 -12.53 -8.79 -6.20
CA GLN A 115 -12.33 -9.17 -7.60
C GLN A 115 -12.19 -10.68 -7.62
N SER A 116 -13.34 -11.36 -7.63
CA SER A 116 -13.39 -12.74 -8.11
C SER A 116 -12.93 -12.73 -9.58
N SER A 117 -12.22 -13.78 -9.97
CA SER A 117 -11.72 -14.00 -11.34
C SER A 117 -12.82 -13.98 -12.42
N ASP A 118 -14.09 -13.95 -12.02
CA ASP A 118 -15.26 -13.89 -12.90
C ASP A 118 -15.43 -12.54 -13.60
N VAL A 119 -15.04 -11.41 -12.97
CA VAL A 119 -15.22 -10.06 -13.56
C VAL A 119 -14.30 -9.85 -14.76
N ASN A 120 -13.07 -10.39 -14.70
CA ASN A 120 -12.12 -10.32 -15.81
C ASN A 120 -12.54 -11.20 -17.00
N LYS A 121 -13.32 -12.27 -16.74
CA LYS A 121 -13.88 -13.13 -17.78
C LYS A 121 -15.07 -12.48 -18.48
N ALA A 122 -15.86 -11.68 -17.75
CA ALA A 122 -16.97 -10.92 -18.33
C ALA A 122 -16.48 -9.75 -19.21
N LEU A 123 -15.39 -9.06 -18.83
CA LEU A 123 -14.83 -7.96 -19.64
C LEU A 123 -14.19 -8.47 -20.95
N ALA A 124 -13.59 -9.67 -20.93
CA ALA A 124 -13.03 -10.31 -22.12
C ALA A 124 -14.09 -10.81 -23.12
N ALA A 125 -15.31 -11.12 -22.66
CA ALA A 125 -16.40 -11.60 -23.50
C ALA A 125 -17.19 -10.46 -24.18
N VAL A 126 -17.08 -9.22 -23.69
CA VAL A 126 -17.78 -8.04 -24.26
C VAL A 126 -16.90 -7.32 -25.30
N MET A 127 -15.62 -7.66 -25.39
CA MET A 127 -14.66 -7.10 -26.38
C MET A 127 -14.32 -8.06 -27.53
N ALA A 128 -15.04 -9.19 -27.64
CA ALA A 128 -14.96 -10.13 -28.77
C ALA A 128 -16.23 -10.05 -29.63
#